data_AF-A0A643K869-F1
#
_entry.id   AF-A0A643K869-F1
#
_cell.length_a   1.000
_cell.length_b   1.000
_cell.length_c   1.000
_cell.angle_alpha   90.00
_cell.angle_beta   90.00
_cell.angle_gamma   90.00
#
_symmetry.space_group_name_H-M   'P 1'
#
loop_
_entity.id
_entity.type
_entity.pdbx_description
1 polymer ?
#
loop_
_entity_poly.entity_id
_entity_poly.type
_entity_poly.pdbx_seq_one_letter_code
_entity_poly.pdbx_strand_id
1 'polypeptide(L)' 'MSRSSEPKTEDEGEWRFSIDDVGPDGIVDNSPDGPEALPIEPESPNPENVVFVVLGVLLAVGLIVITVFPNAI' A
#
# COMPACT_ATOMS: atom_id res chain seq x y z
N MET A 1 -25.86 23.14 -32.68
CA MET A 1 -24.63 22.33 -32.64
C MET A 1 -24.91 21.15 -31.72
N SER A 2 -25.26 20.01 -32.30
CA SER A 2 -25.52 18.77 -31.56
C SER A 2 -24.18 18.08 -31.29
N ARG A 3 -23.89 17.75 -30.03
CA ARG A 3 -22.70 16.95 -29.70
C ARG A 3 -22.89 15.53 -30.23
N SER A 4 -21.86 15.06 -30.92
CA SER A 4 -21.75 13.73 -31.56
C SER A 4 -21.97 12.63 -30.53
N SER A 5 -22.65 11.55 -30.93
CA SER A 5 -22.80 10.32 -30.16
C SER A 5 -21.43 9.70 -29.88
N GLU A 6 -21.05 9.61 -28.61
CA GLU A 6 -19.90 8.84 -28.12
C GLU A 6 -20.22 7.33 -28.24
N PRO A 7 -19.31 6.49 -28.75
CA PRO A 7 -19.56 5.06 -28.86
C PRO A 7 -19.63 4.41 -27.48
N LYS A 8 -20.71 3.66 -27.22
CA LYS A 8 -20.77 2.68 -26.12
C LYS A 8 -19.74 1.59 -26.41
N THR A 9 -18.65 1.57 -25.66
CA THR A 9 -17.74 0.43 -25.57
C THR A 9 -18.40 -0.61 -24.66
N GLU A 10 -18.89 -1.67 -25.28
CA GLU A 10 -19.30 -2.90 -24.60
C GLU A 10 -18.02 -3.73 -24.32
N ASP A 11 -17.87 -4.17 -23.06
CA ASP A 11 -17.09 -5.34 -22.61
C ASP A 11 -15.56 -5.25 -22.40
N GLU A 12 -15.14 -4.51 -21.36
CA GLU A 12 -13.85 -4.73 -20.66
C GLU A 12 -13.99 -4.42 -19.15
N GLY A 13 -14.42 -5.41 -18.36
CA GLY A 13 -14.36 -5.41 -16.89
C GLY A 13 -14.73 -4.08 -16.22
N GLU A 14 -16.01 -3.71 -16.29
CA GLU A 14 -16.53 -2.43 -15.80
C GLU A 14 -16.06 -2.17 -14.36
N TRP A 15 -15.03 -1.31 -14.23
CA TRP A 15 -14.56 -0.85 -12.94
C TRP A 15 -15.76 -0.26 -12.21
N ARG A 16 -15.91 -0.65 -10.95
CA ARG A 16 -17.11 -0.32 -10.17
C ARG A 16 -17.35 1.19 -9.99
N PHE A 17 -16.33 2.00 -10.29
CA PHE A 17 -16.34 3.46 -10.21
C PHE A 17 -15.57 4.06 -11.40
N SER A 18 -16.08 5.16 -11.94
CA SER A 18 -15.41 5.96 -12.97
C SER A 18 -14.33 6.85 -12.34
N ILE A 19 -13.40 7.39 -13.14
CA ILE A 19 -12.34 8.27 -12.63
C ILE A 19 -12.91 9.54 -11.96
N ASP A 20 -14.05 10.02 -12.46
CA ASP A 20 -14.76 11.19 -11.94
C ASP A 20 -15.46 10.90 -10.59
N ASP A 21 -15.71 9.63 -10.28
CA ASP A 21 -16.42 9.21 -9.06
C ASP A 21 -15.49 9.12 -7.83
N VAL A 22 -14.17 9.17 -8.01
CA VAL A 22 -13.16 8.95 -6.95
C VAL A 22 -12.27 10.18 -6.66
N GLY A 23 -12.71 11.37 -7.08
CA GLY A 23 -12.02 12.64 -6.83
C GLY A 23 -12.16 13.18 -5.39
N PRO A 24 -11.64 14.38 -5.10
CA PRO A 24 -11.82 15.05 -3.80
C PRO A 24 -13.29 15.27 -3.40
N ASP A 25 -14.16 15.41 -4.41
CA ASP A 25 -15.62 15.48 -4.28
C ASP A 25 -16.30 14.14 -4.65
N GLY A 26 -15.53 13.05 -4.69
CA GLY A 26 -15.96 11.72 -5.09
C GLY A 26 -16.93 11.07 -4.09
N ILE A 27 -17.46 9.92 -4.48
CA ILE A 27 -18.36 9.13 -3.64
C ILE A 27 -17.53 8.51 -2.51
N VAL A 28 -17.57 9.14 -1.33
CA VAL A 28 -16.95 8.63 -0.11
C VAL A 28 -18.01 7.94 0.75
N ASP A 29 -17.72 6.72 1.20
CA ASP A 29 -18.54 6.06 2.21
C ASP A 29 -18.35 6.76 3.56
N ASN A 30 -19.32 7.59 3.92
CA ASN A 30 -19.36 8.34 5.18
C ASN A 30 -20.01 7.55 6.32
N SER A 31 -20.20 6.23 6.16
CA SER A 31 -20.65 5.39 7.25
C SER A 31 -19.64 5.45 8.41
N PRO A 32 -20.08 5.53 9.67
CA PRO A 32 -19.18 5.49 10.82
C PRO A 32 -18.31 4.21 10.88
N ASP A 33 -18.71 3.15 10.18
CA ASP A 33 -17.98 1.89 10.03
C ASP A 33 -17.32 1.74 8.64
N GLY A 34 -17.18 2.84 7.88
CA GLY A 34 -16.56 2.84 6.55
C GLY A 34 -15.08 2.43 6.59
N PRO A 35 -14.52 1.93 5.48
CA PRO A 35 -13.12 1.46 5.42
C PRO A 35 -12.10 2.56 5.74
N GLU A 36 -12.44 3.82 5.51
CA GLU A 36 -11.63 5.01 5.85
C GLU A 36 -11.65 5.33 7.36
N ALA A 37 -12.70 4.89 8.07
CA ALA A 37 -12.90 5.17 9.50
C ALA A 37 -12.25 4.10 10.41
N LEU A 38 -11.95 2.92 9.85
CA LEU A 38 -11.32 1.82 10.57
C LEU A 38 -9.80 1.90 10.45
N PRO A 39 -9.04 1.81 11.55
CA PRO A 39 -7.60 1.59 11.48
C PRO A 39 -7.33 0.33 10.63
N ILE A 40 -6.45 0.44 9.64
CA ILE A 40 -5.97 -0.73 8.90
C ILE A 40 -5.32 -1.67 9.91
N GLU A 41 -5.90 -2.84 10.15
CA GLU A 41 -5.27 -3.85 11.00
C GLU A 41 -4.05 -4.40 10.26
N PRO A 42 -2.81 -4.16 10.75
CA PRO A 42 -1.66 -4.76 10.13
C PRO A 42 -1.72 -6.27 10.36
N GLU A 43 -1.55 -7.02 9.28
CA GLU A 43 -1.37 -8.47 9.39
C GLU A 43 -0.12 -8.76 10.24
N SER A 44 -0.16 -9.85 11.00
CA SER A 44 1.03 -10.35 11.67
C SER A 44 2.12 -10.68 10.63
N PRO A 45 3.37 -10.25 10.84
CA PRO A 45 4.43 -10.52 9.88
C PRO A 45 4.66 -12.02 9.75
N ASN A 46 4.76 -12.48 8.51
CA ASN A 46 5.12 -13.85 8.20
C ASN A 46 6.54 -14.18 8.76
N PRO A 47 6.76 -15.39 9.33
CA PRO A 47 8.01 -15.76 9.98
C PRO A 47 9.22 -15.76 9.03
N GLU A 48 9.06 -16.12 7.75
CA GLU A 48 10.13 -16.04 6.77
C GLU A 48 10.62 -14.59 6.59
N ASN A 49 9.69 -13.63 6.52
CA ASN A 49 10.02 -12.20 6.41
C ASN A 49 10.75 -11.68 7.66
N VAL A 50 10.32 -12.12 8.85
CA VAL A 50 10.98 -11.75 10.11
C VAL A 50 12.43 -12.22 10.13
N VAL A 51 12.72 -13.43 9.65
CA VAL A 51 14.08 -13.96 9.56
C VAL A 51 14.97 -13.08 8.69
N PHE A 52 14.49 -12.64 7.52
CA PHE A 52 15.26 -11.76 6.64
C PHE A 52 15.57 -10.40 7.29
N VAL A 53 14.60 -9.81 8.00
CA VAL A 53 14.80 -8.55 8.73
C VAL A 53 15.86 -8.73 9.82
N VAL A 54 15.75 -9.78 10.63
CA VAL A 54 16.72 -10.08 11.70
C VAL A 54 18.12 -10.29 11.13
N LEU A 55 18.25 -11.04 10.03
CA LEU A 55 19.52 -11.25 9.35
C LEU A 55 20.15 -9.93 8.89
N GLY A 56 19.34 -9.05 8.29
CA GLY A 56 19.77 -7.72 7.86
C GLY A 56 20.23 -6.85 9.03
N VAL A 57 19.50 -6.87 10.14
CA VAL A 57 19.89 -6.14 11.37
C VAL A 57 21.21 -6.67 11.93
N LEU A 58 21.37 -7.99 12.02
CA LEU A 58 22.62 -8.61 12.50
C LEU A 58 23.81 -8.25 11.61
N LEU A 59 23.62 -8.25 10.29
CA LEU A 59 24.65 -7.84 9.33
C LEU A 59 25.01 -6.36 9.52
N ALA A 60 24.01 -5.48 9.58
CA ALA A 60 24.23 -4.05 9.76
C ALA A 60 24.97 -3.75 11.07
N VAL A 61 24.53 -4.33 12.17
CA VAL A 61 25.19 -4.21 13.48
C VAL A 61 26.61 -4.77 13.41
N GLY A 62 26.80 -5.95 12.81
CA GLY A 62 28.12 -6.55 12.65
C GLY A 62 29.09 -5.66 11.88
N LEU A 63 28.64 -5.04 10.78
CA LEU A 63 29.44 -4.07 10.03
C LEU A 63 29.78 -2.84 10.87
N ILE A 64 28.82 -2.29 11.61
CA ILE A 64 29.06 -1.15 12.50
C ILE A 64 30.11 -1.51 13.56
N VAL A 65 29.99 -2.68 14.19
CA VAL A 65 30.96 -3.13 15.20
C VAL A 65 32.36 -3.26 14.60
N ILE A 66 32.51 -3.96 13.47
CA ILE A 66 33.80 -4.17 12.81
C ILE A 66 34.44 -2.84 12.38
N THR A 67 33.64 -1.91 11.84
CA THR A 67 34.15 -0.67 11.25
C THR A 67 34.42 0.42 12.29
N VAL A 68 33.57 0.56 13.30
CA VAL A 68 33.67 1.60 14.32
C VAL A 68 34.52 1.15 15.50
N PHE A 69 34.49 -0.14 15.83
CA PHE A 69 35.18 -0.73 16.98
C PHE A 69 36.10 -1.88 16.56
N PRO A 70 37.22 -1.59 15.86
CA PRO A 70 38.10 -2.62 15.29
C PRO A 70 38.77 -3.53 16.34
N ASN A 71 38.72 -3.18 17.63
CA ASN A 71 39.26 -3.98 18.73
C ASN A 71 38.18 -4.68 19.57
N ALA A 72 36.91 -4.63 19.17
CA ALA A 72 35.80 -5.26 19.89
C ALA A 72 35.62 -6.75 19.58
N ILE A 73 36.47 -7.30 18.69
CA ILE A 73 36.45 -8.69 18.21
C ILE A 73 37.87 -9.25 18.31
#